data_AF-A0A2X3CQZ9-F1
#
_entry.id   AF-A0A2X3CQZ9-F1
#
_cell.length_a   1.000
_cell.length_b   1.000
_cell.length_c   1.000
_cell.angle_alpha   90.00
_cell.angle_beta   90.00
_cell.angle_gamma   90.00
#
_symmetry.space_group_name_H-M   'P 1'
#
loop_
_entity.id
_entity.type
_entity.pdbx_description
1 polymer ?
#
loop_
_entity_poly.entity_id
_entity_poly.type
_entity_poly.pdbx_seq_one_letter_code
_entity_poly.pdbx_strand_id
1 'polypeptide(L)'
;MAMLDHSLKHIEASQPHLAELALGGTAVGTGLNTHPEYAVRVAAELASLSGQPFVTAPNKFEALATVDALVHAHGALKGLAASLMKIANDVRWLASGPRLRHW
;
A
#
# COMPACT_ATOMS: atom_id res chain seq x y z
N MET A 1 -5.36 0.78 21.71
CA MET A 1 -5.91 1.29 20.42
C MET A 1 -4.87 2.10 19.66
N ALA A 2 -4.13 3.00 20.32
CA ALA A 2 -3.07 3.82 19.70
C ALA A 2 -2.12 3.10 18.70
N MET A 3 -1.63 1.88 19.00
CA MET A 3 -0.76 1.14 18.06
C MET A 3 -1.46 0.82 16.73
N LEU A 4 -2.75 0.48 16.77
CA LEU A 4 -3.54 0.20 15.58
C LEU A 4 -3.87 1.50 14.83
N ASP A 5 -4.20 2.56 15.57
CA ASP A 5 -4.47 3.87 14.97
C ASP A 5 -3.25 4.43 14.24
N HIS A 6 -2.05 4.26 14.80
CA HIS A 6 -0.80 4.60 14.13
C HIS A 6 -0.53 3.70 12.91
N SER A 7 -0.77 2.39 13.03
CA SER A 7 -0.61 1.47 11.89
C SER A 7 -1.54 1.82 10.73
N LEU A 8 -2.79 2.21 11.02
CA LEU A 8 -3.74 2.66 10.01
C LEU A 8 -3.23 3.91 9.29
N LYS A 9 -2.74 4.92 10.03
CA LYS A 9 -2.16 6.13 9.43
C LYS A 9 -0.98 5.82 8.51
N HIS A 10 -0.12 4.87 8.87
CA HIS A 10 1.00 4.47 8.01
C HIS A 10 0.52 3.78 6.72
N ILE A 11 -0.53 2.96 6.81
CA ILE A 11 -1.13 2.31 5.64
C ILE A 11 -1.79 3.37 4.74
N GLU A 12 -2.60 4.26 5.30
CA GLU A 12 -3.26 5.35 4.57
C GLU A 12 -2.24 6.26 3.88
N ALA A 13 -1.13 6.59 4.54
CA ALA A 13 -0.05 7.39 3.96
C ALA A 13 0.66 6.69 2.78
N SER A 14 0.60 5.35 2.70
CA SER A 14 1.16 4.59 1.57
C SER A 14 0.22 4.51 0.35
N GLN A 15 -1.07 4.77 0.52
CA GLN A 15 -2.07 4.62 -0.54
C GLN A 15 -1.86 5.56 -1.74
N PRO A 16 -1.47 6.85 -1.58
CA PRO A 16 -1.25 7.74 -2.71
C PRO A 16 -0.22 7.18 -3.70
N HIS A 17 0.89 6.64 -3.20
CA HIS A 17 1.94 6.05 -4.03
C HIS A 17 1.47 4.78 -4.76
N LEU A 18 0.58 3.99 -4.15
CA LEU A 18 -0.02 2.83 -4.81
C LEU A 18 -1.02 3.20 -5.91
N ALA A 19 -1.62 4.38 -5.82
CA ALA A 19 -2.59 4.86 -6.80
C ALA A 19 -1.93 5.43 -8.06
N GLU A 20 -0.60 5.61 -8.07
CA GLU A 20 0.17 6.08 -9.21
C GLU A 20 0.38 4.98 -10.25
N LEU A 21 -0.16 5.18 -11.45
CA LEU A 21 -0.11 4.21 -12.53
C LEU A 21 1.03 4.48 -13.51
N ALA A 22 1.78 3.43 -13.83
CA ALA A 22 2.82 3.42 -14.87
C ALA A 22 2.25 3.43 -16.32
N LEU A 23 0.93 3.37 -16.47
CA LEU A 23 0.21 3.31 -17.75
C LEU A 23 0.59 4.48 -18.67
N GLY A 24 0.90 4.16 -19.94
CA GLY A 24 1.32 5.14 -20.94
C GLY A 24 2.83 5.40 -21.01
N GLY A 25 3.65 4.75 -20.17
CA GLY A 25 5.10 4.68 -20.39
C GLY A 25 5.52 3.74 -21.53
N THR A 26 4.59 2.93 -22.03
CA THR A 26 4.80 1.85 -23.02
C THR A 26 5.96 0.94 -22.65
N ALA A 27 6.90 0.67 -23.57
CA ALA A 27 7.92 -0.37 -23.39
C ALA A 27 9.01 0.01 -22.37
N VAL A 28 9.36 1.31 -22.29
CA VAL A 28 10.56 1.78 -21.56
C VAL A 28 10.35 3.10 -20.81
N GLY A 29 9.12 3.62 -20.73
CA GLY A 29 8.81 4.87 -20.03
C GLY A 29 8.72 6.11 -20.93
N THR A 30 9.03 5.98 -22.23
CA THR A 30 9.02 7.10 -23.18
C THR A 30 7.63 7.47 -23.70
N GLY A 31 6.67 6.55 -23.60
CA GLY A 31 5.34 6.73 -24.20
C GLY A 31 5.32 6.65 -25.73
N LEU A 32 6.36 6.08 -26.36
CA LEU A 32 6.39 5.85 -27.81
C LEU A 32 5.16 5.03 -28.23
N ASN A 33 4.48 5.46 -29.29
CA ASN A 33 3.20 4.91 -29.79
C ASN A 33 1.97 5.10 -28.87
N THR A 34 2.02 6.01 -27.90
CA THR A 34 0.86 6.34 -27.06
C THR A 34 0.40 7.77 -27.29
N HIS A 35 -0.92 7.95 -27.43
CA HIS A 35 -1.51 9.28 -27.52
C HIS A 35 -1.23 10.07 -26.23
N PRO A 36 -0.84 11.36 -26.28
CA PRO A 36 -0.46 12.13 -25.09
C PRO A 36 -1.47 12.09 -23.94
N GLU A 37 -2.76 12.01 -24.27
CA GLU A 37 -3.85 11.96 -23.29
C GLU A 37 -4.21 10.57 -22.78
N TYR A 38 -3.68 9.50 -23.39
CA TYR A 38 -4.07 8.12 -23.09
C TYR A 38 -3.91 7.78 -21.61
N ALA A 39 -2.74 8.08 -21.03
CA ALA A 39 -2.44 7.75 -19.62
C ALA A 39 -3.43 8.41 -18.65
N VAL A 40 -3.71 9.70 -18.86
CA VAL A 40 -4.62 10.49 -18.02
C VAL A 40 -6.07 9.99 -18.16
N ARG A 41 -6.51 9.74 -19.40
CA ARG A 41 -7.86 9.25 -19.68
C ARG A 41 -8.10 7.85 -19.09
N VAL A 42 -7.14 6.94 -19.23
CA VAL A 42 -7.25 5.60 -18.64
C VAL A 42 -7.24 5.65 -17.12
N ALA A 43 -6.39 6.48 -16.50
CA ALA A 43 -6.39 6.65 -15.04
C ALA A 43 -7.75 7.19 -14.53
N ALA A 44 -8.32 8.18 -15.23
CA ALA A 44 -9.65 8.72 -14.89
C ALA A 44 -10.77 7.67 -15.04
N GLU A 45 -10.73 6.86 -16.09
CA GLU A 45 -11.70 5.79 -16.29
C GLU A 45 -11.58 4.71 -15.21
N LEU A 46 -10.36 4.29 -14.86
CA LEU A 46 -10.12 3.36 -13.77
C LEU A 46 -10.58 3.92 -12.42
N ALA A 47 -10.35 5.20 -12.16
CA ALA A 47 -10.82 5.86 -10.95
C ALA A 47 -12.36 5.86 -10.88
N SER A 48 -13.03 6.17 -12.01
CA SER A 48 -14.48 6.12 -12.13
C SER A 48 -15.06 4.72 -11.88
N LEU A 49 -14.48 3.69 -12.50
CA LEU A 49 -14.95 2.31 -12.40
C LEU A 49 -14.71 1.68 -11.02
N SER A 50 -13.58 2.00 -10.38
CA SER A 50 -13.18 1.37 -9.11
C SER A 50 -13.57 2.19 -7.87
N GLY A 51 -13.89 3.47 -8.04
CA GLY A 51 -14.05 4.43 -6.94
C GLY A 51 -12.74 4.73 -6.18
N GLN A 52 -11.58 4.35 -6.73
CA GLN A 52 -10.26 4.58 -6.13
C GLN A 52 -9.57 5.78 -6.77
N PRO A 53 -8.71 6.51 -6.04
CA PRO A 53 -8.10 7.76 -6.52
C PRO A 53 -6.91 7.52 -7.46
N PHE A 54 -7.07 6.68 -8.48
CA PHE A 54 -6.00 6.37 -9.43
C PHE A 54 -5.58 7.60 -10.23
N VAL A 55 -4.26 7.79 -10.34
CA VAL A 55 -3.64 8.90 -11.07
C VAL A 55 -2.51 8.39 -11.95
N THR A 56 -2.13 9.17 -12.96
CA THR A 56 -0.95 8.86 -13.77
C THR A 56 0.31 9.18 -12.96
N ALA A 57 1.27 8.25 -12.88
CA ALA A 57 2.55 8.51 -12.20
C ALA A 57 3.28 9.72 -12.81
N PRO A 58 3.87 10.63 -12.01
CA PRO A 58 4.54 11.82 -12.53
C PRO A 58 5.79 11.47 -13.34
N ASN A 59 6.45 10.35 -13.05
CA ASN A 59 7.60 9.85 -13.78
C ASN A 59 7.38 8.39 -14.19
N LYS A 60 7.31 8.13 -15.51
CA LYS A 60 7.06 6.79 -16.05
C LYS A 60 8.29 5.88 -16.04
N PHE A 61 9.49 6.44 -15.97
CA PHE A 61 10.71 5.64 -15.85
C PHE A 61 10.83 5.05 -14.45
N GLU A 62 10.59 5.85 -13.41
CA GLU A 62 10.59 5.38 -12.02
C GLU A 62 9.50 4.32 -11.82
N ALA A 63 8.26 4.62 -12.24
CA ALA A 63 7.13 3.72 -12.10
C ALA A 63 7.26 2.38 -12.88
N LEU A 64 8.16 2.29 -13.86
CA LEU A 64 8.46 1.04 -14.59
C LEU A 64 9.74 0.35 -14.11
N ALA A 65 10.72 1.10 -13.61
CA ALA A 65 12.03 0.58 -13.24
C ALA A 65 12.06 -0.03 -11.84
N THR A 66 11.19 0.45 -10.93
CA THR A 66 11.12 -0.04 -9.55
C THR A 66 9.69 -0.36 -9.15
N VAL A 67 9.55 -0.93 -7.95
CA VAL A 67 8.26 -1.26 -7.32
C VAL A 67 8.18 -0.63 -5.93
N ASP A 68 8.77 0.56 -5.77
CA ASP A 68 9.02 1.18 -4.47
C ASP A 68 7.72 1.50 -3.71
N ALA A 69 6.66 1.90 -4.42
CA ALA A 69 5.33 2.08 -3.84
C ALA A 69 4.80 0.79 -3.17
N LEU A 70 4.96 -0.36 -3.83
CA LEU A 70 4.56 -1.67 -3.29
C LEU A 70 5.43 -2.07 -2.10
N VAL A 71 6.75 -1.87 -2.20
CA VAL A 71 7.69 -2.15 -1.10
C VAL A 71 7.36 -1.31 0.13
N HIS A 72 7.07 -0.02 -0.05
CA HIS A 72 6.71 0.89 1.02
C HIS A 72 5.39 0.50 1.69
N ALA A 73 4.34 0.24 0.91
CA ALA A 73 3.06 -0.23 1.43
C ALA A 73 3.18 -1.56 2.18
N HIS A 74 3.97 -2.50 1.64
CA HIS A 74 4.24 -3.76 2.32
C HIS A 74 5.00 -3.56 3.64
N GLY A 75 5.91 -2.57 3.71
CA GLY A 75 6.56 -2.14 4.95
C GLY A 75 5.56 -1.65 6.00
N ALA A 76 4.57 -0.85 5.61
CA ALA A 76 3.50 -0.40 6.50
C ALA A 76 2.66 -1.59 7.02
N LEU A 77 2.30 -2.53 6.15
CA LEU A 77 1.59 -3.76 6.52
C LEU A 77 2.41 -4.63 7.48
N LYS A 78 3.73 -4.71 7.28
CA LYS A 78 4.63 -5.43 8.19
C LYS A 78 4.67 -4.78 9.58
N GLY A 79 4.61 -3.45 9.67
CA GLY A 79 4.48 -2.71 10.93
C GLY A 79 3.19 -3.06 11.67
N LEU A 80 2.06 -3.12 10.95
CA LEU A 80 0.79 -3.59 11.51
C LEU A 80 0.90 -5.04 12.02
N ALA A 81 1.50 -5.94 11.23
CA ALA A 81 1.67 -7.34 11.61
C ALA A 81 2.47 -7.50 12.91
N ALA A 82 3.54 -6.73 13.09
CA ALA A 82 4.32 -6.73 14.33
C ALA A 82 3.48 -6.28 15.54
N SER A 83 2.66 -5.23 15.37
CA SER A 83 1.75 -4.73 16.41
C SER A 83 0.70 -5.78 16.79
N LEU A 84 0.09 -6.43 15.80
CA LEU A 84 -0.88 -7.49 16.00
C LEU A 84 -0.26 -8.72 16.68
N MET A 85 0.95 -9.11 16.29
CA MET A 85 1.68 -10.20 16.92
C MET A 85 1.91 -9.93 18.41
N LYS A 86 2.28 -8.69 18.77
CA LYS A 86 2.44 -8.29 20.18
C LYS A 86 1.13 -8.42 20.93
N ILE A 87 0.04 -7.84 20.42
CA ILE A 87 -1.29 -7.88 21.05
C ILE A 87 -1.75 -9.33 21.25
N ALA A 88 -1.64 -10.16 20.21
CA ALA A 88 -2.01 -11.57 20.27
C ALA A 88 -1.20 -12.33 21.33
N ASN A 89 0.11 -12.06 21.43
CA ASN A 89 0.96 -12.66 22.46
C ASN A 89 0.54 -12.22 23.86
N ASP A 90 0.29 -10.92 24.10
CA ASP A 90 -0.17 -10.44 25.40
C ASP A 90 -1.47 -11.13 25.83
N VAL A 91 -2.45 -11.23 24.92
CA VAL A 91 -3.72 -11.92 25.18
C VAL A 91 -3.47 -13.39 25.50
N ARG A 92 -2.65 -14.09 24.69
CA ARG A 92 -2.30 -15.50 24.90
C ARG A 92 -1.65 -15.73 26.26
N TRP A 93 -0.75 -14.85 26.68
CA TRP A 93 -0.08 -14.94 27.98
C TRP A 93 -1.02 -14.58 29.14
N LEU A 94 -1.85 -13.55 29.02
CA LEU A 94 -2.80 -13.17 30.07
C LEU A 94 -3.90 -14.22 30.27
N ALA A 95 -4.36 -14.84 29.20
CA ALA A 95 -5.38 -15.88 29.24
C ALA A 95 -4.82 -17.29 29.53
N SER A 96 -3.51 -17.43 29.78
CA SER A 96 -2.92 -18.75 30.04
C SER A 96 -3.32 -19.30 31.42
N GLY A 97 -4.10 -20.39 31.42
CA GLY A 97 -4.40 -21.23 32.57
C GLY A 97 -5.79 -21.05 33.20
N PRO A 98 -6.31 -22.14 33.80
CA PRO A 98 -7.14 -22.04 35.01
C PRO A 98 -6.59 -22.84 36.20
N ARG A 99 -5.48 -23.59 36.03
CA ARG A 99 -4.98 -24.56 37.04
C ARG A 99 -3.49 -24.47 37.40
N LEU A 100 -2.62 -24.04 36.48
CA LEU A 100 -1.15 -24.11 36.66
C LEU A 100 -0.46 -22.77 36.39
N ARG A 101 -1.16 -21.63 36.50
CA ARG A 101 -0.51 -20.32 36.46
C ARG A 101 0.03 -20.01 37.86
N HIS A 102 1.17 -20.61 38.20
CA HIS A 102 1.94 -20.33 39.40
C HIS A 102 3.17 -19.51 39.01
N TRP A 103 3.01 -18.20 39.16
CA TRP A 103 4.06 -17.24 39.45
C TRP A 103 3.57 -16.44 40.65
#